data_AF-A0A8S3I1F1-F1
#
_entry.id   AF-A0A8S3I1F1-F1
#
_cell.length_a   1.000
_cell.length_b   1.000
_cell.length_c   1.000
_cell.angle_alpha   90.00
_cell.angle_beta   90.00
_cell.angle_gamma   90.00
#
_symmetry.space_group_name_H-M   'P 1'
#
loop_
_entity.id
_entity.type
_entity.pdbx_description
1 polymer ?
#
loop_
_entity_poly.entity_id
_entity_poly.type
_entity_poly.pdbx_seq_one_letter_code
_entity_poly.pdbx_strand_id
1 'polypeptide(L)'
;MLTSGSSSSSGKRELDCSAFVIAIYTLTKQYHSDLIDDYLTCLCQFIKSHIEQAGSQKLVDFPLEAINMLDFLTMFIHYGDLPIKALEQRLPAYICDEFRTI
;
A
#
# COMPACT_ATOMS: atom_id res chain seq x y z
N MET A 1 -34.66 -34.18 0.06
CA MET A 1 -34.17 -32.87 0.54
C MET A 1 -32.86 -33.12 1.28
N LEU A 2 -31.75 -33.05 0.54
CA LEU A 2 -30.40 -33.17 1.08
C LEU A 2 -29.73 -31.81 0.90
N THR A 3 -29.14 -31.33 1.98
CA THR A 3 -28.58 -30.01 2.17
C THR A 3 -27.46 -29.72 1.18
N SER A 4 -27.61 -28.67 0.37
CA SER A 4 -26.50 -28.08 -0.38
C SER A 4 -25.47 -27.54 0.61
N GLY A 5 -24.35 -28.24 0.73
CA GLY A 5 -23.12 -27.68 1.25
C GLY A 5 -22.54 -26.72 0.22
N SER A 6 -22.75 -25.42 0.42
CA SER A 6 -21.92 -24.37 -0.18
C SER A 6 -21.04 -23.80 0.91
N SER A 7 -19.94 -24.50 1.18
CA SER A 7 -18.79 -23.94 1.89
C SER A 7 -18.19 -22.84 1.01
N SER A 8 -18.72 -21.62 1.10
CA SER A 8 -18.07 -20.44 0.54
C SER A 8 -16.81 -20.19 1.35
N SER A 9 -15.66 -20.62 0.82
CA SER A 9 -14.34 -20.38 1.37
C SER A 9 -13.99 -18.90 1.35
N SER A 10 -14.52 -18.13 2.30
CA SER A 10 -14.13 -16.73 2.58
C SER A 10 -12.88 -16.66 3.45
N GLY A 11 -11.82 -17.39 3.05
CA GLY A 11 -10.57 -17.48 3.82
C GLY A 11 -9.34 -17.58 2.95
N LYS A 12 -9.33 -16.96 1.76
CA LYS A 12 -8.29 -17.19 0.76
C LYS A 12 -8.02 -16.00 -0.18
N ARG A 13 -7.81 -14.81 0.39
CA ARG A 13 -7.16 -13.65 -0.29
C ARG A 13 -6.25 -12.80 0.61
N GLU A 14 -5.98 -13.22 1.84
CA GLU A 14 -5.06 -12.49 2.76
C GLU A 14 -3.60 -12.96 2.66
N LEU A 15 -3.35 -14.11 2.03
CA LEU A 15 -2.03 -14.74 1.96
C LEU A 15 -1.10 -14.20 0.85
N ASP A 16 -1.61 -13.49 -0.15
CA ASP A 16 -0.82 -13.22 -1.36
C ASP A 16 -0.07 -11.88 -1.36
N CYS A 17 -0.64 -10.80 -0.81
CA CYS A 17 0.02 -9.48 -0.86
C CYS A 17 1.00 -9.23 0.30
N SER A 18 0.71 -9.74 1.49
CA SER A 18 1.54 -9.55 2.69
C SER A 18 2.91 -10.21 2.54
N ALA A 19 2.95 -11.47 2.09
CA ALA A 19 4.20 -12.19 1.84
C ALA A 19 5.07 -11.50 0.79
N PHE A 20 4.45 -10.94 -0.27
CA PHE A 20 5.16 -10.17 -1.28
C PHE A 20 5.76 -8.89 -0.71
N VAL A 21 4.97 -8.09 0.03
CA VAL A 21 5.46 -6.85 0.66
C VAL A 21 6.62 -7.13 1.61
N ILE A 22 6.49 -8.16 2.46
CA ILE A 22 7.54 -8.57 3.41
C ILE A 22 8.79 -9.02 2.65
N ALA A 23 8.64 -9.78 1.57
CA ALA A 23 9.77 -10.23 0.76
C ALA A 23 10.52 -9.04 0.14
N ILE A 24 9.78 -8.08 -0.46
CA ILE A 24 10.39 -6.86 -1.03
C ILE A 24 11.10 -6.06 0.05
N TYR A 25 10.43 -5.77 1.18
CA TYR A 25 11.05 -5.03 2.28
C TYR A 25 12.31 -5.74 2.79
N THR A 26 12.24 -7.05 3.01
CA THR A 26 13.36 -7.84 3.52
C THR A 26 14.54 -7.84 2.56
N LEU A 27 14.29 -8.04 1.26
CA LEU A 27 15.34 -8.01 0.23
C LEU A 27 15.98 -6.63 0.13
N THR A 28 15.17 -5.57 0.05
CA THR A 28 15.69 -4.19 0.00
C THR A 28 16.51 -3.88 1.25
N LYS A 29 16.05 -4.26 2.44
CA LYS A 29 16.77 -4.04 3.70
C LYS A 29 18.08 -4.84 3.79
N GLN A 30 18.11 -6.07 3.31
CA GLN A 30 19.27 -6.96 3.42
C GLN A 30 20.42 -6.57 2.48
N TYR A 31 20.11 -6.12 1.26
CA TYR A 31 21.13 -5.84 0.25
C TYR A 31 21.42 -4.34 0.09
N HIS A 32 20.42 -3.48 0.28
CA HIS A 32 20.51 -2.05 -0.04
C HIS A 32 19.58 -1.22 0.85
N SER A 33 19.81 -1.23 2.17
CA SER A 33 19.01 -0.45 3.13
C SER A 33 18.94 1.04 2.78
N ASP A 34 19.99 1.58 2.15
CA ASP A 34 20.05 2.98 1.71
C ASP A 34 19.03 3.32 0.61
N LEU A 35 18.58 2.31 -0.17
CA LEU A 35 17.61 2.50 -1.26
C LEU A 35 16.16 2.54 -0.76
N ILE A 36 15.89 2.23 0.52
CA ILE A 36 14.52 2.26 1.05
C ILE A 36 13.91 3.65 0.91
N ASP A 37 14.71 4.70 1.13
CA ASP A 37 14.26 6.09 1.06
C ASP A 37 13.89 6.51 -0.37
N ASP A 38 14.74 6.15 -1.35
CA ASP A 38 14.50 6.38 -2.77
C ASP A 38 13.32 5.55 -3.28
N TYR A 39 13.19 4.31 -2.82
CA TYR A 39 12.07 3.44 -3.14
C TYR A 39 10.75 4.02 -2.66
N LEU A 40 10.67 4.46 -1.39
CA LEU A 40 9.49 5.14 -0.85
C LEU A 40 9.16 6.41 -1.64
N THR A 41 10.17 7.19 -2.01
CA THR A 41 10.00 8.40 -2.82
C THR A 41 9.36 8.07 -4.17
N CYS A 42 9.83 7.02 -4.84
CA CYS A 42 9.29 6.56 -6.11
C CYS A 42 7.82 6.11 -5.98
N LEU A 43 7.48 5.31 -4.96
CA LEU A 43 6.11 4.88 -4.70
C LEU A 43 5.16 6.06 -4.43
N CYS A 44 5.61 7.03 -3.62
CA CYS A 44 4.83 8.23 -3.34
C CYS A 44 4.60 9.09 -4.59
N GLN A 45 5.62 9.22 -5.44
CA GLN A 45 5.52 9.94 -6.71
C GLN A 45 4.57 9.24 -7.69
N PHE A 46 4.60 7.91 -7.75
CA PHE A 46 3.66 7.13 -8.54
C PHE A 46 2.21 7.43 -8.14
N ILE A 47 1.91 7.36 -6.84
CA ILE A 47 0.57 7.67 -6.31
C ILE A 47 0.18 9.11 -6.66
N LYS A 48 1.08 10.08 -6.43
CA LYS A 48 0.83 11.48 -6.77
C LYS A 48 0.49 11.68 -8.25
N SER A 49 1.29 11.12 -9.15
CA SER A 49 1.08 11.26 -10.59
C SER A 49 -0.28 10.71 -11.02
N HIS A 50 -0.71 9.60 -10.43
CA HIS A 50 -2.02 9.00 -10.72
C HIS A 50 -3.19 9.84 -10.17
N ILE A 51 -3.02 10.46 -9.00
CA ILE A 51 -4.03 11.34 -8.41
C ILE A 51 -4.14 12.66 -9.19
N GLU A 52 -3.00 13.24 -9.58
CA GLU A 52 -2.95 14.42 -10.44
C GLU A 52 -3.63 14.15 -11.79
N GLN A 53 -3.42 12.97 -12.36
CA GLN A 53 -4.10 12.55 -13.58
C GLN A 53 -5.62 12.41 -13.40
N ALA A 54 -6.08 11.92 -12.25
CA ALA A 54 -7.51 11.80 -11.95
C ALA A 54 -8.20 13.16 -11.71
N GLY A 55 -7.44 14.17 -11.28
CA GLY A 55 -7.95 15.53 -11.04
C GLY A 55 -8.95 15.64 -9.88
N SER A 56 -9.01 14.64 -9.00
CA SER A 56 -9.86 14.61 -7.81
C SER A 56 -9.01 14.42 -6.55
N GLN A 57 -9.48 14.96 -5.43
CA GLN A 57 -8.89 14.75 -4.10
C GLN A 57 -9.63 13.67 -3.30
N LYS A 58 -10.69 13.08 -3.87
CA LYS A 58 -11.46 12.02 -3.21
C LYS A 58 -10.89 10.66 -3.60
N LEU A 59 -10.59 9.83 -2.60
CA LEU A 59 -10.09 8.47 -2.80
C LEU A 59 -10.94 7.60 -3.71
N VAL A 60 -12.28 7.76 -3.65
CA VAL A 60 -13.23 7.01 -4.50
C VAL A 60 -13.06 7.29 -5.99
N ASP A 61 -12.43 8.42 -6.34
CA ASP A 61 -12.17 8.81 -7.72
C ASP A 61 -10.74 8.42 -8.17
N PHE A 62 -9.93 7.81 -7.29
CA PHE A 62 -8.57 7.43 -7.65
C PHE A 62 -8.58 6.19 -8.55
N PRO A 63 -7.65 6.11 -9.50
CA PRO A 63 -7.50 4.92 -10.32
C PRO A 63 -7.09 3.73 -9.44
N LEU A 64 -7.50 2.53 -9.85
CA LEU A 64 -7.27 1.30 -9.09
C LEU A 64 -5.77 1.08 -8.80
N GLU A 65 -4.90 1.48 -9.71
CA GLU A 65 -3.45 1.43 -9.57
C GLU A 65 -2.95 2.25 -8.39
N ALA A 66 -3.50 3.46 -8.19
CA ALA A 66 -3.13 4.30 -7.05
C ALA A 66 -3.65 3.71 -5.73
N ILE A 67 -4.87 3.17 -5.73
CA ILE A 67 -5.45 2.52 -4.54
C ILE A 67 -4.64 1.28 -4.15
N ASN A 68 -4.31 0.41 -5.11
CA ASN A 68 -3.48 -0.76 -4.85
C ASN A 68 -2.08 -0.38 -4.36
N MET A 69 -1.49 0.69 -4.90
CA MET A 69 -0.19 1.17 -4.47
C MET A 69 -0.22 1.78 -3.06
N LEU A 70 -1.32 2.47 -2.71
CA LEU A 70 -1.53 2.96 -1.35
C LEU A 70 -1.60 1.79 -0.35
N ASP A 71 -2.36 0.74 -0.67
CA ASP A 71 -2.46 -0.47 0.17
C ASP A 71 -1.10 -1.18 0.32
N PHE A 72 -0.35 -1.32 -0.78
CA PHE A 72 1.02 -1.81 -0.75
C PHE A 72 1.92 -0.96 0.15
N LEU A 73 1.85 0.37 0.05
CA LEU A 73 2.65 1.30 0.85
C LEU A 73 2.30 1.22 2.34
N THR A 74 1.01 1.06 2.68
CA THR A 74 0.54 0.84 4.05
C THR A 74 1.20 -0.40 4.64
N MET A 75 1.08 -1.53 3.94
CA MET A 75 1.69 -2.78 4.37
C MET A 75 3.21 -2.66 4.46
N PHE A 76 3.85 -1.97 3.52
CA PHE A 76 5.31 -1.84 3.49
C PHE A 76 5.85 -1.09 4.69
N ILE A 77 5.15 -0.03 5.11
CA ILE A 77 5.50 0.75 6.29
C ILE A 77 5.20 -0.03 7.57
N HIS A 78 4.07 -0.71 7.62
CA HIS A 78 3.67 -1.54 8.75
C HIS A 78 4.67 -2.67 9.02
N TYR A 79 4.96 -3.50 8.01
CA TYR A 79 5.93 -4.60 8.14
C TYR A 79 7.37 -4.09 8.26
N GLY A 80 7.65 -2.91 7.72
CA GLY A 80 8.96 -2.29 7.76
C GLY A 80 9.28 -1.50 9.03
N ASP A 81 8.29 -1.35 9.92
CA ASP A 81 8.34 -0.49 11.12
C ASP A 81 8.89 0.91 10.80
N LEU A 82 8.45 1.47 9.67
CA LEU A 82 8.92 2.76 9.19
C LEU A 82 8.10 3.90 9.81
N PRO A 83 8.72 5.04 10.14
CA PRO A 83 7.97 6.16 10.70
C PRO A 83 7.03 6.75 9.64
N ILE A 84 5.74 6.89 9.97
CA ILE A 84 4.73 7.53 9.10
C ILE A 84 5.16 8.94 8.64
N LYS A 85 5.97 9.64 9.46
CA LYS A 85 6.58 10.93 9.11
C LYS A 85 7.37 10.91 7.79
N ALA A 86 7.91 9.74 7.40
CA ALA A 86 8.60 9.56 6.13
C ALA A 86 7.65 9.67 4.91
N LEU A 87 6.33 9.48 5.11
CA LEU A 87 5.31 9.71 4.09
C LEU A 87 4.80 11.13 4.07
N GLU A 88 4.68 11.79 5.22
CA GLU A 88 4.12 13.14 5.35
C GLU A 88 4.92 14.19 4.54
N GLN A 89 6.22 13.96 4.35
CA GLN A 89 7.06 14.80 3.49
C GLN A 89 6.86 14.55 2.00
N ARG A 90 6.30 13.39 1.64
CA ARG A 90 6.24 12.87 0.26
C ARG A 90 4.84 12.78 -0.30
N LEU A 91 3.80 12.78 0.53
CA LEU A 91 2.40 12.68 0.12
C LEU A 91 1.60 13.90 0.59
N PRO A 92 0.53 14.29 -0.14
CA PRO A 92 -0.41 15.28 0.34
C PRO A 92 -1.06 14.87 1.67
N ALA A 93 -1.35 15.86 2.51
CA ALA A 93 -1.89 15.65 3.86
C ALA A 93 -3.20 14.85 3.89
N TYR A 94 -4.10 15.05 2.91
CA TYR A 94 -5.36 14.32 2.83
C TYR A 94 -5.19 12.81 2.58
N ILE A 95 -4.10 12.40 1.93
CA ILE A 95 -3.78 10.97 1.77
C ILE A 95 -3.20 10.44 3.09
N CYS A 96 -2.35 11.22 3.74
CA CYS A 96 -1.73 10.84 5.01
C CYS A 96 -2.76 10.64 6.13
N ASP A 97 -3.85 11.40 6.11
CA ASP A 97 -4.96 11.25 7.06
C ASP A 97 -5.66 9.88 6.93
N GLU A 98 -5.80 9.41 5.70
CA GLU A 98 -6.37 8.09 5.40
C GLU A 98 -5.47 6.96 5.92
N PHE A 99 -4.14 7.11 5.83
CA PHE A 99 -3.19 6.18 6.44
C PHE A 99 -3.27 6.11 7.98
N ARG A 100 -3.71 7.19 8.65
CA ARG A 100 -3.82 7.22 10.12
C ARG A 100 -5.08 6.56 10.66
N THR A 101 -6.06 6.31 9.79
CA THR A 101 -7.35 5.71 10.14
C THR A 101 -7.32 4.17 10.08
N ILE A 102 -6.24 3.58 9.56
CA ILE A 102 -6.03 2.13 9.39
C ILE A 102 -5.32 1.52 10.60
#